data_AF-A0A957FGD3-F1
#
_entry.id   AF-A0A957FGD3-F1
#
_cell.length_a   1.000
_cell.length_b   1.000
_cell.length_c   1.000
_cell.angle_alpha   90.00
_cell.angle_beta   90.00
_cell.angle_gamma   90.00
#
_symmetry.space_group_name_H-M   'P 1'
#
loop_
_entity.id
_entity.type
_entity.pdbx_description
1 polymer ?
#
loop_
_entity_poly.entity_id
_entity_poly.type
_entity_poly.pdbx_seq_one_letter_code
_entity_poly.pdbx_strand_id
1 'polypeptide(L)'
;MAQQRAGIMGMMMGEELRQLRWRWAGVALIWFVAWLGLYAWLRGQWVDAGRWLWLSGLVLVYGLWVTWRNLPLNRREGETAVLPTLGLGNLLTLWRGLAVSFMAGFL
;
A
#
# COMPACT_ATOMS: atom_id res chain seq x y z
N MET A 1 -11.33 -7.99 36.87
CA MET A 1 -10.42 -8.72 35.94
C MET A 1 -10.77 -8.56 34.46
N ALA A 2 -12.04 -8.51 34.05
CA ALA A 2 -12.41 -8.31 32.62
C ALA A 2 -11.99 -6.93 32.05
N GLN A 3 -12.09 -5.87 32.85
CA GLN A 3 -11.78 -4.49 32.44
C GLN A 3 -10.28 -4.26 32.18
N GLN A 4 -9.40 -4.98 32.89
CA GLN A 4 -7.95 -4.91 32.73
C GLN A 4 -7.47 -5.67 31.47
N ARG A 5 -8.19 -6.73 31.06
CA ARG A 5 -7.92 -7.45 29.80
C ARG A 5 -8.32 -6.65 28.58
N ALA A 6 -9.44 -5.92 28.64
CA ALA A 6 -9.89 -5.04 27.56
C ALA A 6 -8.89 -3.89 27.30
N GLY A 7 -8.33 -3.30 28.37
CA GLY A 7 -7.30 -2.26 28.24
C GLY A 7 -6.00 -2.75 27.60
N ILE A 8 -5.54 -3.96 27.96
CA ILE A 8 -4.33 -4.57 27.38
C ILE A 8 -4.56 -4.93 25.90
N MET A 9 -5.72 -5.51 25.55
CA MET A 9 -6.06 -5.81 24.15
C MET A 9 -6.13 -4.56 23.27
N GLY A 10 -6.75 -3.47 23.76
CA GLY A 10 -6.80 -2.21 23.04
C GLY A 10 -5.42 -1.61 22.76
N MET A 11 -4.50 -1.68 23.74
CA MET A 11 -3.13 -1.24 23.56
C MET A 11 -2.36 -2.09 22.54
N MET A 12 -2.45 -3.43 22.62
CA MET A 12 -1.75 -4.32 21.68
C MET A 12 -2.22 -4.14 20.23
N MET A 13 -3.53 -4.04 20.00
CA MET A 13 -4.06 -3.80 18.64
C MET A 13 -3.57 -2.48 18.03
N GLY A 14 -3.35 -1.45 18.86
CA GLY A 14 -2.77 -0.18 18.42
C GLY A 14 -1.32 -0.32 17.93
N GLU A 15 -0.54 -1.21 18.54
CA GLU A 15 0.86 -1.45 18.18
C GLU A 15 0.99 -2.26 16.88
N GLU A 16 0.16 -3.29 16.70
CA GLU A 16 0.15 -4.12 15.48
C GLU A 16 -0.20 -3.28 14.25
N LEU A 17 -1.23 -2.44 14.36
CA LEU A 17 -1.62 -1.52 13.29
C LEU A 17 -0.52 -0.50 13.00
N ARG A 18 0.17 0.00 14.03
CA ARG A 18 1.31 0.93 13.86
C ARG A 18 2.44 0.27 13.08
N GLN A 19 2.80 -0.97 13.40
CA GLN A 19 3.83 -1.71 12.66
C GLN A 19 3.41 -1.96 11.21
N LEU A 20 2.15 -2.33 10.98
CA LEU A 20 1.63 -2.57 9.64
C LEU A 20 1.65 -1.30 8.78
N ARG A 21 1.30 -0.14 9.37
CA ARG A 21 1.39 1.17 8.71
C ARG A 21 2.82 1.54 8.31
N TRP A 22 3.81 1.25 9.16
CA TRP A 22 5.23 1.47 8.83
C TRP A 22 5.69 0.59 7.67
N ARG A 23 5.30 -0.69 7.66
CA ARG A 23 5.61 -1.59 6.55
C ARG A 23 4.95 -1.11 5.26
N TRP A 24 3.69 -0.70 5.33
CA TRP A 24 2.99 -0.11 4.20
C TRP A 24 3.67 1.17 3.70
N ALA A 25 4.15 2.04 4.60
CA ALA A 25 4.90 3.24 4.23
C ALA A 25 6.19 2.90 3.48
N GLY A 26 6.89 1.84 3.89
CA GLY A 26 8.03 1.30 3.16
C GLY A 26 7.67 0.84 1.74
N VAL A 27 6.55 0.13 1.57
CA VAL A 27 6.03 -0.27 0.25
C VAL A 27 5.70 0.96 -0.60
N ALA A 28 4.96 1.92 -0.04
CA ALA A 28 4.58 3.15 -0.71
C ALA A 28 5.80 3.96 -1.18
N LEU A 29 6.84 4.03 -0.35
CA LEU A 29 8.09 4.71 -0.69
C LEU A 29 8.82 4.00 -1.85
N ILE A 30 8.97 2.67 -1.79
CA ILE A 30 9.61 1.89 -2.87
C ILE A 30 8.86 2.11 -4.19
N TRP A 31 7.52 2.09 -4.15
CA TRP A 31 6.70 2.29 -5.34
C TRP A 31 6.76 3.70 -5.89
N PHE A 32 6.81 4.70 -5.01
CA PHE A 32 7.00 6.09 -5.41
C PHE A 32 8.35 6.28 -6.12
N VAL A 33 9.42 5.69 -5.58
CA VAL A 33 10.75 5.69 -6.21
C VAL A 33 10.72 4.99 -7.57
N ALA A 34 10.08 3.82 -7.66
CA ALA A 34 9.95 3.08 -8.92
C ALA A 34 9.17 3.87 -9.98
N TRP A 35 8.06 4.52 -9.58
CA TRP A 35 7.23 5.35 -10.44
C TRP A 35 7.99 6.55 -11.01
N LEU A 36 8.69 7.30 -10.15
CA LEU A 36 9.53 8.42 -10.58
C LEU A 36 10.73 7.97 -11.42
N GLY A 37 11.35 6.83 -11.08
CA GLY A 37 12.44 6.24 -11.84
C GLY A 37 12.00 5.88 -13.26
N LEU A 38 10.81 5.28 -13.40
CA LEU A 38 10.25 4.94 -14.70
C LEU A 38 9.92 6.20 -15.51
N TYR A 39 9.32 7.23 -14.90
CA TYR A 39 9.12 8.53 -15.55
C TYR A 39 10.44 9.16 -16.02
N ALA A 40 11.46 9.15 -15.18
CA ALA A 40 12.78 9.72 -15.49
C ALA A 40 13.48 9.00 -16.64
N TRP A 41 13.20 7.72 -16.82
CA TRP A 41 13.63 6.96 -18.00
C TRP A 41 12.74 7.28 -19.23
N LEU A 42 11.41 7.31 -19.06
CA LEU A 42 10.45 7.53 -20.14
C LEU A 42 10.59 8.91 -20.79
N ARG A 43 10.87 9.96 -20.01
CA ARG A 43 11.04 11.34 -20.51
C ARG A 43 12.13 11.50 -21.56
N GLY A 44 13.10 10.57 -21.62
CA GLY A 44 14.15 10.58 -22.63
C GLY A 44 13.77 9.85 -23.92
N GLN A 45 12.73 9.01 -23.88
CA GLN A 45 12.35 8.13 -25.00
C GLN A 45 10.95 8.41 -25.56
N TRP A 46 10.08 9.09 -24.79
CA TRP A 46 8.66 9.22 -25.09
C TRP A 46 8.19 10.67 -24.96
N VAL A 47 7.57 11.20 -26.02
CA VAL A 47 7.11 12.61 -26.10
C VAL A 47 6.06 12.93 -25.03
N ASP A 48 5.11 12.01 -24.82
CA ASP A 48 4.00 12.19 -23.87
C ASP A 48 4.30 11.68 -22.45
N ALA A 49 5.57 11.62 -22.03
CA ALA A 49 5.94 11.12 -20.70
C ALA A 49 5.26 11.89 -19.55
N GLY A 50 4.91 13.17 -19.77
CA GLY A 50 4.13 13.96 -18.80
C GLY A 50 2.71 13.42 -18.60
N ARG A 51 2.03 13.00 -19.67
CA ARG A 51 0.71 12.36 -19.59
C ARG A 51 0.81 11.03 -18.84
N TRP A 52 1.86 10.26 -19.16
CA TRP A 52 2.15 9.01 -18.46
C TRP A 52 2.29 9.21 -16.95
N LEU A 53 3.04 10.24 -16.53
CA LEU A 53 3.21 10.57 -15.11
C LEU A 53 1.85 10.82 -14.44
N TRP A 54 1.01 11.68 -15.01
CA TRP A 54 -0.28 12.02 -14.42
C TRP A 54 -1.23 10.83 -14.30
N LEU A 55 -1.43 10.07 -15.38
CA LEU A 55 -2.37 8.95 -15.40
C LEU A 55 -1.90 7.81 -14.49
N SER A 56 -0.63 7.43 -14.57
CA SER A 56 -0.07 6.40 -13.70
C SER A 56 -0.06 6.83 -12.24
N GLY A 57 0.25 8.09 -11.97
CA GLY A 57 0.27 8.67 -10.62
C GLY A 57 -1.12 8.67 -9.97
N LEU A 58 -2.17 9.02 -10.74
CA LEU A 58 -3.54 9.02 -10.24
C LEU A 58 -3.99 7.61 -9.81
N VAL A 59 -3.71 6.60 -10.63
CA VAL A 59 -4.04 5.20 -10.30
C VAL A 59 -3.19 4.68 -9.13
N LEU A 60 -1.90 5.05 -9.08
CA LEU A 60 -1.00 4.68 -7.98
C LEU A 60 -1.47 5.27 -6.64
N VAL A 61 -1.76 6.57 -6.60
CA VAL A 61 -2.25 7.26 -5.39
C VAL A 61 -3.58 6.65 -4.93
N TYR A 62 -4.48 6.37 -5.87
CA TYR A 62 -5.74 5.70 -5.55
C TYR A 62 -5.51 4.31 -4.95
N GLY A 63 -4.66 3.48 -5.55
CA GLY A 63 -4.35 2.14 -5.03
C GLY A 63 -3.68 2.17 -3.65
N LEU A 64 -2.74 3.09 -3.44
CA LEU A 64 -2.13 3.32 -2.14
C LEU A 64 -3.17 3.78 -1.10
N TRP A 65 -4.03 4.73 -1.45
CA TRP A 65 -5.07 5.20 -0.55
C TRP A 65 -6.09 4.13 -0.16
N VAL A 66 -6.55 3.33 -1.12
CA VAL A 66 -7.46 2.20 -0.88
C VAL A 66 -6.79 1.19 0.04
N THR A 67 -5.55 0.81 -0.20
CA THR A 67 -4.84 -0.17 0.64
C THR A 67 -4.60 0.36 2.05
N TRP A 68 -4.22 1.63 2.21
CA TRP A 68 -4.08 2.30 3.50
C TRP A 68 -5.37 2.21 4.34
N ARG A 69 -6.51 2.53 3.74
CA ARG A 69 -7.82 2.48 4.42
C ARG A 69 -8.22 1.07 4.86
N ASN A 70 -7.75 0.05 4.15
CA ASN A 70 -8.09 -1.34 4.41
C ASN A 70 -7.05 -2.09 5.28
N LEU A 71 -5.95 -1.44 5.70
CA LEU A 71 -4.98 -2.06 6.62
C LEU A 71 -5.59 -2.62 7.92
N PRO A 72 -6.57 -1.95 8.57
CA PRO A 72 -7.21 -2.51 9.77
C PRO A 72 -7.99 -3.81 9.52
N LEU A 73 -8.30 -4.11 8.25
CA LEU A 73 -8.97 -5.34 7.85
C LEU A 73 -7.98 -6.50 7.64
N ASN A 74 -6.68 -6.29 7.80
CA ASN A 74 -5.65 -7.33 7.71
C ASN A 74 -5.69 -8.24 8.95
N ARG A 75 -6.71 -9.07 9.04
CA ARG A 75 -6.98 -10.02 10.13
C ARG A 75 -7.53 -11.31 9.56
N ARG A 76 -7.39 -12.42 10.28
CA ARG A 76 -7.99 -13.71 9.86
C ARG A 76 -9.50 -13.68 10.11
N GLU A 77 -10.24 -14.42 9.30
CA GLU A 77 -11.69 -14.57 9.50
C GLU A 77 -11.97 -15.19 10.87
N GLY A 78 -12.82 -14.53 11.66
CA GLY A 78 -13.13 -14.93 13.04
C GLY A 78 -12.14 -14.41 14.11
N GLU A 79 -11.03 -13.78 13.74
CA GLU A 79 -10.08 -13.18 14.68
C GLU A 79 -10.27 -11.66 14.79
N THR A 80 -10.09 -11.11 16.00
CA THR A 80 -10.15 -9.66 16.25
C THR A 80 -8.78 -8.98 16.19
N ALA A 81 -7.69 -9.75 16.28
CA ALA A 81 -6.31 -9.26 16.24
C ALA A 81 -5.86 -8.91 14.81
N VAL A 82 -5.07 -7.84 14.67
CA VAL A 82 -4.57 -7.38 13.37
C VAL A 82 -3.23 -8.05 13.11
N LEU A 83 -3.06 -8.65 11.93
CA LEU A 83 -1.79 -9.26 11.57
C LEU A 83 -0.73 -8.16 11.35
N PRO A 84 0.43 -8.21 12.03
CA PRO A 84 1.47 -7.19 11.91
C PRO A 84 2.25 -7.28 10.59
N THR A 85 1.93 -8.26 9.73
CA THR A 85 2.66 -8.55 8.49
C THR A 85 1.74 -8.53 7.27
N LEU A 86 2.31 -8.14 6.13
CA LEU A 86 1.67 -8.33 4.82
C LEU A 86 2.03 -9.74 4.34
N GLY A 87 1.06 -10.65 4.34
CA GLY A 87 1.24 -12.00 3.80
C GLY A 87 1.47 -12.01 2.28
N LEU A 88 1.87 -13.14 1.73
CA LEU A 88 2.14 -13.30 0.28
C LEU A 88 0.96 -12.91 -0.61
N GLY A 89 -0.28 -13.21 -0.19
CA GLY A 89 -1.48 -12.82 -0.93
C GLY A 89 -1.66 -11.30 -1.03
N ASN A 90 -1.36 -10.57 0.04
CA ASN A 90 -1.37 -9.10 0.03
C ASN A 90 -0.25 -8.56 -0.86
N LEU A 91 0.95 -9.15 -0.79
CA LEU A 91 2.08 -8.74 -1.63
C LEU A 91 1.79 -8.93 -3.11
N LEU A 92 1.23 -10.06 -3.52
CA LEU A 92 0.87 -10.30 -4.92
C LEU A 92 -0.19 -9.31 -5.42
N THR A 93 -1.20 -9.05 -4.59
CA THR A 93 -2.25 -8.07 -4.89
C THR A 93 -1.68 -6.66 -5.04
N LEU A 94 -0.73 -6.31 -4.17
CA LEU A 94 -0.01 -5.03 -4.22
C LEU A 94 0.80 -4.94 -5.52
N TRP A 95 1.64 -5.93 -5.85
CA TRP A 95 2.39 -5.95 -7.11
C TRP A 95 1.51 -5.81 -8.35
N ARG A 96 0.36 -6.48 -8.36
CA ARG A 96 -0.64 -6.32 -9.42
C ARG A 96 -1.13 -4.87 -9.51
N GLY A 97 -1.45 -4.24 -8.38
CA GLY A 97 -1.87 -2.84 -8.34
C GLY A 97 -0.81 -1.88 -8.90
N LEU A 98 0.47 -2.10 -8.58
CA LEU A 98 1.57 -1.34 -9.14
C LEU A 98 1.66 -1.50 -10.66
N ALA A 99 1.60 -2.74 -11.16
CA ALA A 99 1.64 -3.02 -12.60
C ALA A 99 0.48 -2.33 -13.34
N VAL A 100 -0.74 -2.40 -12.80
CA VAL A 100 -1.91 -1.70 -13.36
C VAL A 100 -1.70 -0.19 -13.38
N SER A 101 -1.11 0.38 -12.32
CA SER A 101 -0.81 1.81 -12.27
C SER A 101 0.15 2.23 -13.37
N PHE A 102 1.20 1.46 -13.63
CA PHE A 102 2.16 1.76 -14.70
C PHE A 102 1.54 1.59 -16.09
N MET A 103 0.69 0.58 -16.28
CA MET A 103 -0.03 0.39 -17.54
C MET A 103 -1.01 1.53 -17.83
N ALA A 104 -1.70 2.05 -16.79
CA ALA A 104 -2.62 3.16 -16.94
C ALA A 104 -1.96 4.45 -17.48
N GLY A 105 -0.65 4.61 -17.27
CA GLY A 105 0.11 5.72 -17.85
C GLY A 105 0.14 5.74 -19.38
N PHE A 106 -0.10 4.61 -20.05
CA PHE A 106 -0.09 4.51 -21.51
C PHE A 106 -1.47 4.72 -22.15
N LEU A 107 -2.52 4.91 -21.35
CA LEU A 107 -3.85 5.30 -21.83
C LEU A 107 -3.84 6.74 -22.33
#